data_AF-A0AAV8U949-F1
#
_entry.id   AF-A0AAV8U949-F1
#
_cell.length_a   1.000
_cell.length_b   1.000
_cell.length_c   1.000
_cell.angle_alpha   90.00
_cell.angle_beta   90.00
_cell.angle_gamma   90.00
#
_symmetry.space_group_name_H-M   'P 1'
#
loop_
_entity.id
_entity.type
_entity.pdbx_description
1 polymer ?
#
loop_
_entity_poly.entity_id
_entity_poly.type
_entity_poly.pdbx_seq_one_letter_code
_entity_poly.pdbx_strand_id
1 'polypeptide(L)'
;MNIKNLPNKLAFLMAKNSTPTLGIRTTFQSLVALLVAAILVTSVYLKQNGGELVEEDRRRSTSSGNLLSRCNLFTGKWVFDNRSYPLYRERECKFMSDQLACEKFGRKDLSYQNWRWQPYRCDLPRFNATRLLERLRNKRVVFVGDSLNRGQWVSMVCLVDATLRSGGSSMHNNGSLASFRVHEYNASIDFYWAPMLVESNSDDPVNHRVAERIVRVGAIEKHARHWTDSDVLVFNTYLWWRRSKMKALWGSFESPDRIYKDVKMPRVYEMALQTWANWLEVHVNRTRTQMFFVSLSPTHQKAKEWGGDEGGNCYGETEPIFKEGYQGNASCPVMMRTVEKVLDGLRTRGLNVQMINITLLTEYRKEGHPSIYRKQWEALTEEQISNPSSYADCIHWCLPGVPDVWNELLYAYIMNL
;
A
#
# COMPACT_ATOMS: atom_id res chain seq x y z
N MET A 1 88.79 48.22 -3.89
CA MET A 1 87.62 48.69 -4.67
C MET A 1 86.41 48.61 -3.74
N ASN A 2 85.58 49.66 -3.70
CA ASN A 2 84.24 49.86 -3.08
C ASN A 2 83.55 48.73 -2.25
N ILE A 3 82.66 49.00 -1.27
CA ILE A 3 82.38 50.12 -0.33
C ILE A 3 81.11 49.71 0.49
N LYS A 4 81.03 50.04 1.80
CA LYS A 4 79.80 50.02 2.66
C LYS A 4 79.10 48.65 2.89
N ASN A 5 78.31 48.41 3.95
CA ASN A 5 77.87 49.26 5.08
C ASN A 5 77.58 48.43 6.36
N LEU A 6 77.76 49.05 7.53
CA LEU A 6 77.21 48.63 8.84
C LEU A 6 75.76 49.16 8.98
N PRO A 7 74.92 48.76 9.98
CA PRO A 7 75.10 49.19 11.39
C PRO A 7 74.69 48.13 12.47
N ASN A 8 75.32 48.10 13.66
CA ASN A 8 74.85 48.60 14.99
C ASN A 8 73.41 48.18 15.41
N LYS A 9 72.99 48.02 16.67
CA LYS A 9 73.53 48.03 18.07
C LYS A 9 72.39 47.42 18.94
N LEU A 10 72.45 47.14 20.25
CA LEU A 10 73.39 47.37 21.35
C LEU A 10 73.30 46.18 22.34
N ALA A 11 74.18 46.06 23.33
CA ALA A 11 73.93 45.28 24.55
C ALA A 11 73.91 46.22 25.77
N PHE A 12 72.95 46.07 26.67
CA PHE A 12 72.96 46.71 27.99
C PHE A 12 72.32 45.81 29.04
N LEU A 13 72.84 45.87 30.27
CA LEU A 13 72.41 45.04 31.40
C LEU A 13 70.98 45.42 31.87
N MET A 14 70.32 44.53 32.62
CA MET A 14 69.73 44.86 33.94
C MET A 14 69.21 43.64 34.71
N ALA A 15 69.51 43.67 36.02
CA ALA A 15 68.82 43.11 37.19
C ALA A 15 67.76 41.98 37.08
N LYS A 16 67.96 40.94 37.91
CA LYS A 16 66.89 40.11 38.48
C LYS A 16 65.87 40.98 39.23
N ASN A 17 64.58 40.72 39.04
CA ASN A 17 63.55 41.01 40.03
C ASN A 17 62.48 39.90 39.99
N SER A 18 62.02 39.45 41.15
CA SER A 18 61.20 38.24 41.32
C SER A 18 59.80 38.55 41.84
N THR A 19 58.77 37.98 41.22
CA THR A 19 57.36 38.00 41.70
C THR A 19 56.74 36.59 41.63
N PRO A 20 55.73 36.28 42.49
CA PRO A 20 55.35 34.90 42.77
C PRO A 20 54.19 34.38 41.90
N THR A 21 54.34 33.18 41.33
CA THR A 21 53.34 32.52 40.45
C THR A 21 52.61 31.34 41.10
N LEU A 22 52.47 31.34 42.43
CA LEU A 22 51.98 30.17 43.18
C LEU A 22 50.44 30.11 43.36
N GLY A 23 49.72 31.23 43.20
CA GLY A 23 48.27 31.31 43.52
C GLY A 23 47.29 30.86 42.42
N ILE A 24 47.73 30.73 41.16
CA ILE A 24 46.81 30.54 40.01
C ILE A 24 46.72 29.05 39.58
N ARG A 25 47.72 28.22 39.90
CA ARG A 25 47.73 26.79 39.51
C ARG A 25 46.75 25.93 40.32
N THR A 26 46.57 26.24 41.60
CA THR A 26 45.71 25.46 42.52
C THR A 26 44.23 25.65 42.23
N THR A 27 43.79 26.87 41.90
CA THR A 27 42.39 27.18 41.54
C THR A 27 41.96 26.50 40.25
N PHE A 28 42.83 26.45 39.23
CA PHE A 28 42.52 25.77 37.97
C PHE A 28 42.38 24.24 38.14
N GLN A 29 43.23 23.61 38.95
CA GLN A 29 43.13 22.16 39.21
C GLN A 29 41.85 21.78 39.97
N SER A 30 41.42 22.58 40.94
CA SER A 30 40.14 22.35 41.65
C SER A 30 38.92 22.49 40.74
N LEU A 31 38.92 23.49 39.82
CA LEU A 31 37.84 23.66 38.85
C LEU A 31 37.73 22.48 37.88
N VAL A 32 38.85 21.97 37.37
CA VAL A 32 38.87 20.78 36.49
C VAL A 32 38.36 19.54 37.24
N ALA A 33 38.76 19.34 38.50
CA ALA A 33 38.30 18.20 39.30
C ALA A 33 36.78 18.21 39.52
N LEU A 34 36.19 19.37 39.83
CA LEU A 34 34.74 19.52 39.97
C LEU A 34 33.98 19.24 38.66
N LEU A 35 34.53 19.67 37.52
CA LEU A 35 33.92 19.49 36.21
C LEU A 35 33.93 18.01 35.79
N VAL A 36 35.03 17.29 36.06
CA VAL A 36 35.11 15.83 35.85
C VAL A 36 34.13 15.09 36.77
N ALA A 37 34.03 15.47 38.05
CA ALA A 37 33.07 14.87 38.98
C ALA A 37 31.61 15.07 38.52
N ALA A 38 31.25 16.28 38.07
CA ALA A 38 29.92 16.58 37.54
C ALA A 38 29.59 15.75 36.28
N ILE A 39 30.54 15.61 35.34
CA ILE A 39 30.38 14.76 34.15
C ILE A 39 30.17 13.30 34.56
N LEU A 40 30.96 12.78 35.50
CA LEU A 40 30.83 11.40 35.97
C LEU A 40 29.45 11.15 36.62
N VAL A 41 29.01 12.00 37.55
CA VAL A 41 27.68 11.90 38.17
C VAL A 41 26.57 11.97 37.12
N THR A 42 26.67 12.89 36.16
CA THR A 42 25.69 13.03 35.07
C THR A 42 25.66 11.78 34.18
N SER A 43 26.83 11.22 33.86
CA SER A 43 26.93 9.99 33.07
C SER A 43 26.33 8.77 33.77
N VAL A 44 26.50 8.66 35.10
CA VAL A 44 25.91 7.58 35.91
C VAL A 44 24.39 7.74 35.97
N TYR A 45 23.90 8.95 36.23
CA TYR A 45 22.46 9.25 36.28
C TYR A 45 21.76 8.97 34.93
N LEU A 46 22.35 9.40 33.82
CA LEU A 46 21.86 9.10 32.47
C LEU A 46 21.88 7.61 32.14
N LYS A 47 22.88 6.86 32.63
CA LYS A 47 22.97 5.41 32.43
C LYS A 47 21.93 4.64 33.26
N GLN A 48 21.55 5.19 34.42
CA GLN A 48 20.57 4.58 35.33
C GLN A 48 19.13 4.79 34.85
N ASN A 49 18.75 5.99 34.43
CA ASN A 49 17.43 6.25 33.82
C ASN A 49 17.32 5.77 32.35
N GLY A 50 18.43 5.72 31.61
CA GLY A 50 18.43 5.25 30.22
C GLY A 50 18.23 3.74 30.06
N GLY A 51 18.52 2.95 31.10
CA GLY A 51 18.39 1.49 31.07
C GLY A 51 16.96 1.00 30.97
N GLU A 52 16.06 1.52 31.81
CA GLU A 52 14.65 1.08 31.85
C GLU A 52 13.88 1.47 30.57
N LEU A 53 14.03 2.71 30.10
CA LEU A 53 13.39 3.18 28.86
C LEU A 53 13.84 2.38 27.63
N VAL A 54 15.10 1.96 27.57
CA VAL A 54 15.62 1.13 26.47
C VAL A 54 15.18 -0.32 26.61
N GLU A 55 15.08 -0.90 27.81
CA GLU A 55 14.53 -2.24 27.98
C GLU A 55 13.04 -2.34 27.62
N GLU A 56 12.22 -1.35 27.99
CA GLU A 56 10.78 -1.39 27.70
C GLU A 56 10.50 -1.28 26.20
N ASP A 57 11.21 -0.39 25.49
CA ASP A 57 11.09 -0.25 24.04
C ASP A 57 11.68 -1.47 23.29
N ARG A 58 12.76 -2.07 23.81
CA ARG A 58 13.32 -3.32 23.25
C ARG A 58 12.41 -4.53 23.47
N ARG A 59 11.69 -4.61 24.60
CA ARG A 59 10.65 -5.63 24.85
C ARG A 59 9.42 -5.44 23.95
N ARG A 60 9.01 -4.20 23.67
CA ARG A 60 7.98 -3.91 22.65
C ARG A 60 8.45 -4.26 21.22
N SER A 61 9.67 -3.89 20.86
CA SER A 61 10.27 -4.14 19.54
C SER A 61 10.48 -5.64 19.24
N THR A 62 10.89 -6.43 20.24
CA THR A 62 11.06 -7.89 20.08
C THR A 62 9.75 -8.67 19.98
N SER A 63 8.61 -8.06 20.32
CA SER A 63 7.27 -8.66 20.15
C SER A 63 6.74 -8.54 18.71
N SER A 64 6.93 -7.38 18.06
CA SER A 64 6.40 -7.12 16.72
C SER A 64 7.11 -7.92 15.62
N GLY A 65 8.44 -8.08 15.69
CA GLY A 65 9.22 -8.84 14.70
C GLY A 65 8.91 -10.35 14.63
N ASN A 66 8.11 -10.88 15.55
CA ASN A 66 7.74 -12.30 15.62
C ASN A 66 6.22 -12.56 15.47
N LEU A 67 5.41 -11.52 15.20
CA LEU A 67 3.96 -11.66 15.10
C LEU A 67 3.53 -12.32 13.77
N LEU A 68 4.10 -11.85 12.66
CA LEU A 68 3.79 -12.35 11.30
C LEU A 68 4.26 -13.80 11.05
N SER A 69 5.30 -14.27 11.75
CA SER A 69 5.78 -15.65 11.64
C SER A 69 4.90 -16.66 12.36
N ARG A 70 4.03 -16.21 13.27
CA ARG A 70 3.16 -17.06 14.12
C ARG A 70 1.66 -16.85 13.88
N CYS A 71 1.24 -15.73 13.29
CA CYS A 71 -0.17 -15.43 13.02
C CYS A 71 -0.47 -15.30 11.53
N ASN A 72 -1.38 -16.14 11.03
CA ASN A 72 -1.96 -15.98 9.70
C ASN A 72 -3.04 -14.90 9.75
N LEU A 73 -2.70 -13.69 9.28
CA LEU A 73 -3.62 -12.55 9.23
C LEU A 73 -4.85 -12.77 8.33
N PHE A 74 -4.80 -13.73 7.41
CA PHE A 74 -5.84 -13.98 6.41
C PHE A 74 -6.89 -15.01 6.87
N THR A 75 -6.73 -15.62 8.05
CA THR A 75 -7.68 -16.56 8.66
C THR A 75 -8.25 -15.99 9.95
N GLY A 76 -9.56 -15.80 9.98
CA GLY A 76 -10.24 -15.05 11.02
C GLY A 76 -11.74 -14.97 10.76
N LYS A 77 -12.39 -14.00 11.40
CA LYS A 77 -13.81 -13.69 11.20
C LYS A 77 -14.06 -12.19 11.16
N TRP A 78 -15.18 -11.81 10.55
CA TRP A 78 -15.70 -10.45 10.67
C TRP A 78 -16.35 -10.24 12.04
N VAL A 79 -16.11 -9.06 12.62
CA VAL A 79 -16.64 -8.64 13.91
C VAL A 79 -17.27 -7.26 13.73
N PHE A 80 -18.49 -7.07 14.24
CA PHE A 80 -19.15 -5.78 14.22
C PHE A 80 -18.57 -4.88 15.32
N ASP A 81 -18.11 -3.69 14.97
CA ASP A 81 -17.55 -2.67 15.86
C ASP A 81 -17.93 -1.26 15.38
N ASN A 82 -19.13 -0.82 15.75
CA ASN A 82 -19.60 0.55 15.52
C ASN A 82 -19.00 1.60 16.48
N ARG A 83 -18.01 1.24 17.31
CA ARG A 83 -17.28 2.18 18.18
C ARG A 83 -15.96 2.62 17.56
N SER A 84 -15.28 1.71 16.87
CA SER A 84 -13.96 1.97 16.26
C SER A 84 -13.99 2.14 14.73
N TYR A 85 -15.04 1.66 14.06
CA TYR A 85 -15.17 1.69 12.59
C TYR A 85 -16.41 2.47 12.13
N PRO A 86 -16.39 3.11 10.95
CA PRO A 86 -15.27 3.16 10.01
C PRO A 86 -14.08 4.00 10.50
N LEU A 87 -12.91 3.78 9.91
CA LEU A 87 -11.66 4.47 10.29
C LEU A 87 -11.64 5.95 9.88
N TYR A 88 -12.50 6.35 8.96
CA TYR A 88 -12.78 7.72 8.52
C TYR A 88 -14.23 7.77 7.98
N ARG A 89 -14.87 8.94 7.89
CA ARG A 89 -16.16 9.08 7.20
C ARG A 89 -15.99 9.42 5.72
N GLU A 90 -16.92 9.00 4.87
CA GLU A 90 -16.89 9.27 3.42
C GLU A 90 -16.61 10.76 3.11
N ARG A 91 -17.33 11.66 3.78
CA ARG A 91 -17.22 13.13 3.66
C ARG A 91 -15.89 13.74 4.12
N GLU A 92 -15.07 13.00 4.86
CA GLU A 92 -13.79 13.48 5.40
C GLU A 92 -12.64 13.27 4.38
N CYS A 93 -12.83 12.41 3.37
CA CYS A 93 -11.86 12.17 2.31
C CYS A 93 -12.08 13.08 1.09
N LYS A 94 -11.13 14.00 0.83
CA LYS A 94 -11.22 14.96 -0.29
C LYS A 94 -11.07 14.31 -1.67
N PHE A 95 -10.40 13.16 -1.72
CA PHE A 95 -10.06 12.43 -2.94
C PHE A 95 -10.95 11.21 -3.20
N MET A 96 -12.11 11.16 -2.52
CA MET A 96 -13.08 10.08 -2.68
C MET A 96 -13.57 9.96 -4.13
N SER A 97 -13.63 8.73 -4.63
CA SER A 97 -14.13 8.46 -5.98
C SER A 97 -15.65 8.39 -6.00
N ASP A 98 -16.28 9.11 -6.91
CA ASP A 98 -17.72 9.04 -7.22
C ASP A 98 -18.23 7.61 -7.57
N GLN A 99 -17.33 6.66 -7.88
CA GLN A 99 -17.67 5.26 -8.11
C GLN A 99 -17.84 4.44 -6.82
N LEU A 100 -17.36 4.96 -5.67
CA LEU A 100 -17.22 4.26 -4.39
C LEU A 100 -17.91 5.01 -3.22
N ALA A 101 -18.33 6.26 -3.44
CA ALA A 101 -18.97 7.17 -2.48
C ALA A 101 -20.46 6.86 -2.27
N CYS A 102 -20.76 5.73 -1.63
CA CYS A 102 -22.11 5.20 -1.53
C CYS A 102 -23.10 6.08 -0.74
N GLU A 103 -22.64 6.76 0.31
CA GLU A 103 -23.48 7.67 1.11
C GLU A 103 -23.91 8.89 0.27
N LYS A 104 -22.96 9.51 -0.44
CA LYS A 104 -23.19 10.60 -1.41
C LYS A 104 -24.17 10.21 -2.51
N PHE A 105 -24.14 8.97 -2.99
CA PHE A 105 -25.07 8.45 -3.99
C PHE A 105 -26.32 7.78 -3.40
N GLY A 106 -26.64 8.07 -2.12
CA GLY A 106 -27.97 7.88 -1.56
C GLY A 106 -28.13 6.66 -0.64
N ARG A 107 -27.09 5.86 -0.40
CA ARG A 107 -27.14 4.71 0.52
C ARG A 107 -27.45 5.18 1.94
N LYS A 108 -28.29 4.44 2.66
CA LYS A 108 -28.76 4.80 4.03
C LYS A 108 -28.47 3.73 5.07
N ASP A 109 -28.40 2.47 4.66
CA ASP A 109 -27.82 1.36 5.40
C ASP A 109 -26.29 1.52 5.44
N LEU A 110 -25.76 2.06 6.53
CA LEU A 110 -24.31 2.29 6.71
C LEU A 110 -23.63 1.25 7.62
N SER A 111 -24.37 0.23 8.09
CA SER A 111 -23.85 -0.84 8.96
C SER A 111 -22.68 -1.62 8.34
N TYR A 112 -22.62 -1.73 7.01
CA TYR A 112 -21.51 -2.35 6.28
C TYR A 112 -20.14 -1.71 6.59
N GLN A 113 -20.13 -0.43 7.00
CA GLN A 113 -18.92 0.33 7.36
C GLN A 113 -18.36 -0.05 8.74
N ASN A 114 -19.16 -0.69 9.60
CA ASN A 114 -18.80 -0.99 10.99
C ASN A 114 -18.21 -2.40 11.18
N TRP A 115 -17.91 -3.13 10.11
CA TRP A 115 -17.33 -4.48 10.18
C TRP A 115 -15.81 -4.43 10.09
N ARG A 116 -15.14 -5.00 11.10
CA ARG A 116 -13.68 -5.16 11.15
C ARG A 116 -13.28 -6.63 11.03
N TRP A 117 -12.06 -6.88 10.55
CA TRP A 117 -11.51 -8.24 10.49
C TRP A 117 -10.75 -8.58 11.77
N GLN A 118 -10.98 -9.77 12.30
CA GLN A 118 -10.29 -10.32 13.46
C GLN A 118 -9.61 -11.65 13.07
N PRO A 119 -8.29 -11.69 12.89
CA PRO A 119 -7.55 -12.95 12.78
C PRO A 119 -7.75 -13.82 14.01
N TYR A 120 -7.76 -15.14 13.85
CA TYR A 120 -8.10 -16.05 14.97
C TYR A 120 -7.06 -16.14 16.08
N ARG A 121 -5.80 -15.79 15.80
CA ARG A 121 -4.64 -16.04 16.71
C ARG A 121 -3.86 -14.78 17.09
N CYS A 122 -4.28 -13.61 16.62
CA CYS A 122 -3.70 -12.32 16.95
C CYS A 122 -4.67 -11.19 16.57
N ASP A 123 -4.37 -9.98 17.02
CA ASP A 123 -5.05 -8.77 16.60
C ASP A 123 -4.33 -8.13 15.42
N LEU A 124 -5.08 -7.46 14.53
CA LEU A 124 -4.50 -6.55 13.56
C LEU A 124 -3.99 -5.28 14.28
N PRO A 125 -2.81 -4.75 13.91
CA PRO A 125 -2.37 -3.45 14.40
C PRO A 125 -3.32 -2.38 13.84
N ARG A 126 -4.00 -1.65 14.74
CA ARG A 126 -4.91 -0.56 14.37
C ARG A 126 -4.19 0.43 13.45
N PHE A 127 -4.80 0.74 12.31
CA PHE A 127 -4.24 1.68 11.35
C PHE A 127 -3.90 3.04 11.99
N ASN A 128 -2.73 3.57 11.67
CA ASN A 128 -2.28 4.88 12.13
C ASN A 128 -1.53 5.58 11.00
N ALA A 129 -2.15 6.62 10.43
CA ALA A 129 -1.64 7.36 9.28
C ALA A 129 -0.28 8.00 9.55
N THR A 130 -0.08 8.63 10.72
CA THR A 130 1.19 9.24 11.12
C THR A 130 2.33 8.22 11.14
N ARG A 131 2.11 7.04 11.75
CA ARG A 131 3.11 5.95 11.77
C ARG A 131 3.42 5.41 10.38
N LEU A 132 2.39 5.26 9.53
CA LEU A 132 2.60 4.85 8.13
C LEU A 132 3.41 5.90 7.37
N LEU A 133 3.06 7.18 7.50
CA LEU A 133 3.74 8.27 6.82
C LEU A 133 5.19 8.46 7.29
N GLU A 134 5.50 8.27 8.57
CA GLU A 134 6.90 8.22 9.04
C GLU A 134 7.65 7.03 8.44
N ARG A 135 7.04 5.84 8.38
CA ARG A 135 7.63 4.65 7.74
C ARG A 135 7.88 4.85 6.24
N LEU A 136 7.07 5.72 5.61
CA LEU A 136 7.10 6.12 4.19
C LEU A 136 7.79 7.48 3.95
N ARG A 137 8.45 8.08 4.94
CA ARG A 137 9.11 9.38 4.78
C ARG A 137 10.20 9.31 3.70
N ASN A 138 10.15 10.21 2.72
CA ASN A 138 10.97 10.19 1.49
C ASN A 138 10.79 8.95 0.60
N LYS A 139 9.63 8.27 0.65
CA LYS A 139 9.36 7.04 -0.13
C LYS A 139 8.16 7.13 -1.05
N ARG A 140 8.18 6.23 -2.04
CA ARG A 140 7.14 6.08 -3.06
C ARG A 140 6.46 4.71 -2.93
N VAL A 141 5.15 4.72 -2.70
CA VAL A 141 4.26 3.55 -2.80
C VAL A 141 3.53 3.61 -4.14
N VAL A 142 3.44 2.51 -4.88
CA VAL A 142 2.65 2.44 -6.11
C VAL A 142 1.76 1.21 -6.13
N PHE A 143 0.46 1.43 -6.24
CA PHE A 143 -0.55 0.42 -6.53
C PHE A 143 -0.63 0.23 -8.05
N VAL A 144 -0.55 -1.00 -8.55
CA VAL A 144 -0.46 -1.30 -9.99
C VAL A 144 -1.42 -2.42 -10.34
N GLY A 145 -2.49 -2.10 -11.07
CA GLY A 145 -3.50 -3.11 -11.38
C GLY A 145 -4.79 -2.60 -12.01
N ASP A 146 -5.86 -3.35 -11.75
CA ASP A 146 -7.22 -3.10 -12.26
C ASP A 146 -8.05 -2.16 -11.37
N SER A 147 -9.35 -2.03 -11.65
CA SER A 147 -10.24 -1.09 -10.93
C SER A 147 -10.46 -1.43 -9.46
N LEU A 148 -10.22 -2.67 -9.03
CA LEU A 148 -10.31 -3.07 -7.63
C LEU A 148 -9.05 -2.67 -6.85
N ASN A 149 -7.88 -2.72 -7.50
CA ASN A 149 -6.66 -2.16 -6.95
C ASN A 149 -6.70 -0.62 -6.90
N ARG A 150 -7.36 0.03 -7.87
CA ARG A 150 -7.70 1.46 -7.77
C ARG A 150 -8.60 1.75 -6.57
N GLY A 151 -9.60 0.91 -6.30
CA GLY A 151 -10.47 1.04 -5.12
C GLY A 151 -9.69 0.95 -3.81
N GLN A 152 -8.76 0.00 -3.72
CA GLN A 152 -7.85 -0.11 -2.59
C GLN A 152 -6.92 1.11 -2.44
N TRP A 153 -6.40 1.65 -3.55
CA TRP A 153 -5.61 2.88 -3.51
C TRP A 153 -6.42 4.08 -3.01
N VAL A 154 -7.66 4.28 -3.47
CA VAL A 154 -8.54 5.36 -2.96
C VAL A 154 -8.77 5.20 -1.46
N SER A 155 -9.00 3.98 -0.97
CA SER A 155 -9.08 3.70 0.47
C SER A 155 -7.80 4.12 1.22
N MET A 156 -6.62 3.76 0.72
CA MET A 156 -5.35 4.13 1.36
C MET A 156 -5.16 5.66 1.37
N VAL A 157 -5.51 6.34 0.28
CA VAL A 157 -5.51 7.81 0.21
C VAL A 157 -6.47 8.41 1.23
N CYS A 158 -7.68 7.88 1.37
CA CYS A 158 -8.66 8.38 2.35
C CYS A 158 -8.25 8.13 3.81
N LEU A 159 -7.75 6.94 4.12
CA LEU A 159 -7.19 6.58 5.43
C LEU A 159 -6.07 7.54 5.87
N VAL A 160 -5.31 8.07 4.91
CA VAL A 160 -4.28 9.08 5.17
C VAL A 160 -4.87 10.50 5.21
N ASP A 161 -5.56 10.94 4.15
CA ASP A 161 -6.05 12.33 3.98
C ASP A 161 -7.01 12.79 5.08
N ALA A 162 -7.82 11.88 5.64
CA ALA A 162 -8.71 12.16 6.77
C ALA A 162 -7.96 12.61 8.05
N THR A 163 -6.66 12.32 8.15
CA THR A 163 -5.82 12.75 9.27
C THR A 163 -5.00 14.02 9.00
N LEU A 164 -4.97 14.49 7.75
CA LEU A 164 -4.14 15.61 7.32
C LEU A 164 -4.85 16.97 7.43
N ARG A 165 -4.08 17.99 7.82
CA ARG A 165 -4.54 19.39 7.77
C ARG A 165 -4.80 19.81 6.32
N SER A 166 -5.70 20.77 6.12
CA SER A 166 -5.97 21.34 4.80
C SER A 166 -4.67 21.89 4.17
N GLY A 167 -4.41 21.55 2.90
CA GLY A 167 -3.17 21.88 2.21
C GLY A 167 -1.96 20.96 2.51
N GLY A 168 -2.09 19.95 3.37
CA GLY A 168 -1.01 18.99 3.66
C GLY A 168 -0.78 17.95 2.54
N SER A 169 -1.70 17.86 1.58
CA SER A 169 -1.75 16.84 0.52
C SER A 169 -2.14 17.42 -0.84
N SER A 170 -1.71 16.75 -1.91
CA SER A 170 -2.08 17.07 -3.30
C SER A 170 -2.28 15.81 -4.14
N MET A 171 -3.06 15.94 -5.23
CA MET A 171 -3.28 14.88 -6.22
C MET A 171 -2.84 15.37 -7.61
N HIS A 172 -2.07 14.55 -8.32
CA HIS A 172 -1.59 14.86 -9.68
C HIS A 172 -1.86 13.68 -10.61
N ASN A 173 -2.56 13.91 -11.71
CA ASN A 173 -2.87 12.88 -12.70
C ASN A 173 -2.06 13.12 -13.98
N ASN A 174 -1.39 12.07 -14.49
CA ASN A 174 -0.61 12.09 -15.71
C ASN A 174 -0.83 10.78 -16.49
N GLY A 175 -1.80 10.79 -17.42
CA GLY A 175 -2.21 9.60 -18.16
C GLY A 175 -2.66 8.48 -17.22
N SER A 176 -2.01 7.32 -17.31
CA SER A 176 -2.29 6.15 -16.49
C SER A 176 -1.79 6.24 -15.04
N LEU A 177 -1.02 7.27 -14.67
CA LEU A 177 -0.48 7.48 -13.31
C LEU A 177 -1.27 8.55 -12.56
N ALA A 178 -1.79 8.22 -11.37
CA ALA A 178 -2.33 9.16 -10.40
C ALA A 178 -1.43 9.17 -9.15
N SER A 179 -0.92 10.33 -8.75
CA SER A 179 0.00 10.49 -7.62
C SER A 179 -0.61 11.33 -6.52
N PHE A 180 -0.93 10.71 -5.37
CA PHE A 180 -1.23 11.43 -4.14
C PHE A 180 0.07 11.70 -3.38
N ARG A 181 0.34 12.96 -3.04
CA ARG A 181 1.56 13.39 -2.32
C ARG A 181 1.20 13.97 -0.97
N VAL A 182 2.01 13.66 0.04
CA VAL A 182 1.92 14.24 1.39
C VAL A 182 3.18 15.04 1.66
N HIS A 183 3.05 16.37 1.71
CA HIS A 183 4.18 17.29 1.60
C HIS A 183 5.15 17.22 2.79
N GLU A 184 4.61 17.17 4.02
CA GLU A 184 5.39 17.13 5.27
C GLU A 184 6.31 15.89 5.39
N TYR A 185 5.93 14.80 4.74
CA TYR A 185 6.65 13.52 4.78
C TYR A 185 7.49 13.28 3.51
N ASN A 186 7.36 14.14 2.49
CA ASN A 186 7.91 13.93 1.16
C ASN A 186 7.60 12.50 0.65
N ALA A 187 6.37 12.05 0.87
CA ALA A 187 5.91 10.70 0.57
C ALA A 187 4.86 10.74 -0.55
N SER A 188 4.81 9.72 -1.40
CA SER A 188 3.70 9.55 -2.35
C SER A 188 3.08 8.15 -2.31
N ILE A 189 1.78 8.13 -2.58
CA ILE A 189 0.94 6.93 -2.67
C ILE A 189 0.25 7.01 -4.02
N ASP A 190 0.86 6.36 -5.01
CA ASP A 190 0.43 6.44 -6.40
C ASP A 190 -0.45 5.24 -6.81
N PHE A 191 -1.23 5.43 -7.86
CA PHE A 191 -1.88 4.35 -8.62
C PHE A 191 -1.46 4.40 -10.08
N TYR A 192 -1.08 3.26 -10.64
CA TYR A 192 -0.81 3.08 -12.06
C TYR A 192 -1.81 2.10 -12.68
N TRP A 193 -2.56 2.57 -13.68
CA TRP A 193 -3.49 1.75 -14.43
C TRP A 193 -2.75 0.78 -15.37
N ALA A 194 -2.65 -0.46 -14.94
CA ALA A 194 -2.14 -1.58 -15.73
C ALA A 194 -3.00 -2.82 -15.41
N PRO A 195 -4.25 -2.86 -15.89
CA PRO A 195 -5.25 -3.85 -15.46
C PRO A 195 -4.88 -5.30 -15.79
N MET A 196 -4.00 -5.52 -16.77
CA MET A 196 -3.43 -6.83 -17.13
C MET A 196 -1.95 -6.97 -16.76
N LEU A 197 -1.38 -5.99 -16.04
CA LEU A 197 0.06 -5.77 -15.76
C LEU A 197 0.93 -5.57 -17.01
N VAL A 198 0.93 -6.55 -17.92
CA VAL A 198 1.47 -6.42 -19.28
C VAL A 198 0.62 -5.47 -20.13
N GLU A 199 1.17 -5.03 -21.26
CA GLU A 199 0.48 -4.12 -22.19
C GLU A 199 -0.77 -4.75 -22.82
N SER A 200 -1.77 -3.92 -23.10
CA SER A 200 -3.06 -4.35 -23.65
C SER A 200 -3.73 -3.27 -24.48
N ASN A 201 -4.78 -3.61 -25.22
CA ASN A 201 -5.65 -2.62 -25.87
C ASN A 201 -6.61 -1.91 -24.89
N SER A 202 -6.33 -1.98 -23.59
CA SER A 202 -7.19 -1.53 -22.50
C SER A 202 -6.42 -0.72 -21.44
N ASP A 203 -5.24 -0.22 -21.81
CA ASP A 203 -4.31 0.52 -20.92
C ASP A 203 -4.66 2.02 -20.75
N ASP A 204 -5.75 2.50 -21.35
CA ASP A 204 -6.30 3.84 -21.13
C ASP A 204 -7.24 3.82 -19.90
N PRO A 205 -6.98 4.58 -18.83
CA PRO A 205 -7.81 4.56 -17.61
C PRO A 205 -9.26 5.00 -17.82
N VAL A 206 -9.58 5.67 -18.93
CA VAL A 206 -10.92 6.13 -19.32
C VAL A 206 -11.47 5.26 -20.46
N ASN A 207 -10.73 5.14 -21.57
CA ASN A 207 -11.21 4.54 -22.83
C ASN A 207 -10.88 3.04 -22.97
N HIS A 208 -10.94 2.28 -21.88
CA HIS A 208 -10.63 0.83 -21.86
C HIS A 208 -11.84 -0.09 -22.11
N ARG A 209 -13.02 0.45 -22.43
CA ARG A 209 -14.23 -0.35 -22.70
C ARG A 209 -14.24 -0.82 -24.14
N VAL A 210 -13.47 -1.87 -24.41
CA VAL A 210 -13.37 -2.53 -25.72
C VAL A 210 -14.18 -3.83 -25.77
N ALA A 211 -14.78 -4.13 -26.91
CA ALA A 211 -15.58 -5.36 -27.11
C ALA A 211 -14.74 -6.63 -26.92
N GLU A 212 -13.48 -6.61 -27.39
CA GLU A 212 -12.52 -7.70 -27.27
C GLU A 212 -11.22 -7.19 -26.63
N ARG A 213 -10.81 -7.82 -25.52
CA ARG A 213 -9.55 -7.50 -24.85
C ARG A 213 -8.40 -8.31 -25.46
N ILE A 214 -7.33 -7.60 -25.81
CA ILE A 214 -6.11 -8.15 -26.40
C ILE A 214 -4.94 -7.86 -25.46
N VAL A 215 -4.15 -8.90 -25.17
CA VAL A 215 -3.02 -8.86 -24.23
C VAL A 215 -1.71 -9.06 -24.99
N ARG A 216 -0.77 -8.12 -24.87
CA ARG A 216 0.61 -8.27 -25.37
C ARG A 216 1.44 -9.03 -24.34
N VAL A 217 1.27 -10.35 -24.32
CA VAL A 217 1.83 -11.26 -23.30
C VAL A 217 3.34 -11.14 -23.04
N GLY A 218 4.12 -10.63 -24.00
CA GLY A 218 5.57 -10.42 -23.88
C GLY A 218 6.02 -8.96 -23.72
N ALA A 219 5.12 -8.01 -23.48
CA ALA A 219 5.45 -6.58 -23.38
C ALA A 219 4.96 -5.97 -22.06
N ILE A 220 5.86 -5.36 -21.29
CA ILE A 220 5.55 -4.74 -19.99
C ILE A 220 6.33 -3.44 -19.73
N GLU A 221 7.42 -3.19 -20.46
CA GLU A 221 8.35 -2.06 -20.25
C GLU A 221 7.67 -0.69 -20.24
N LYS A 222 6.72 -0.46 -21.16
CA LYS A 222 5.90 0.76 -21.23
C LYS A 222 5.21 1.08 -19.90
N HIS A 223 4.75 0.06 -19.17
CA HIS A 223 4.15 0.20 -17.84
C HIS A 223 5.23 0.26 -16.75
N ALA A 224 6.18 -0.68 -16.79
CA ALA A 224 7.08 -0.92 -15.68
C ALA A 224 8.05 0.24 -15.40
N ARG A 225 8.42 1.02 -16.41
CA ARG A 225 9.18 2.27 -16.26
C ARG A 225 8.55 3.29 -15.30
N HIS A 226 7.23 3.19 -15.03
CA HIS A 226 6.54 4.11 -14.12
C HIS A 226 6.56 3.69 -12.65
N TRP A 227 6.99 2.45 -12.35
CA TRP A 227 6.95 1.89 -10.99
C TRP A 227 8.22 1.15 -10.55
N THR A 228 9.17 0.86 -11.46
CA THR A 228 10.43 0.13 -11.15
C THR A 228 11.26 0.78 -10.03
N ASP A 229 11.16 2.10 -9.86
CA ASP A 229 11.89 2.89 -8.86
C ASP A 229 11.17 3.05 -7.50
N SER A 230 10.03 2.39 -7.29
CA SER A 230 9.24 2.52 -6.05
C SER A 230 9.89 1.81 -4.86
N ASP A 231 9.58 2.25 -3.63
CA ASP A 231 10.00 1.58 -2.39
C ASP A 231 8.97 0.56 -1.89
N VAL A 232 7.70 0.72 -2.27
CA VAL A 232 6.64 -0.27 -2.06
C VAL A 232 5.82 -0.43 -3.34
N LEU A 233 5.64 -1.67 -3.78
CA LEU A 233 4.82 -2.05 -4.92
C LEU A 233 3.64 -2.92 -4.46
N VAL A 234 2.42 -2.58 -4.88
CA VAL A 234 1.20 -3.32 -4.55
C VAL A 234 0.48 -3.70 -5.84
N PHE A 235 0.76 -4.91 -6.33
CA PHE A 235 0.19 -5.43 -7.57
C PHE A 235 -1.17 -6.09 -7.35
N ASN A 236 -2.03 -6.03 -8.37
CA ASN A 236 -3.20 -6.90 -8.48
C ASN A 236 -3.63 -7.00 -9.95
N THR A 237 -4.14 -8.17 -10.34
CA THR A 237 -4.82 -8.33 -11.63
C THR A 237 -5.69 -9.58 -11.61
N TYR A 238 -7.01 -9.45 -11.78
CA TYR A 238 -7.90 -10.61 -11.77
C TYR A 238 -9.13 -10.45 -12.66
N LEU A 239 -9.95 -9.41 -12.42
CA LEU A 239 -11.35 -9.39 -12.84
C LEU A 239 -11.51 -9.58 -14.36
N TRP A 240 -10.64 -8.94 -15.12
CA TRP A 240 -10.73 -8.86 -16.58
C TRP A 240 -10.31 -10.13 -17.31
N TRP A 241 -9.57 -11.02 -16.64
CA TRP A 241 -9.17 -12.31 -17.18
C TRP A 241 -10.30 -13.33 -17.16
N ARG A 242 -11.40 -13.09 -16.44
CA ARG A 242 -12.58 -13.99 -16.33
C ARG A 242 -13.36 -14.12 -17.64
N ARG A 243 -12.70 -14.68 -18.66
CA ARG A 243 -13.18 -15.05 -19.99
C ARG A 243 -12.82 -16.53 -20.20
N SER A 244 -13.45 -17.20 -21.17
CA SER A 244 -13.06 -18.58 -21.53
C SER A 244 -11.71 -18.61 -22.27
N LYS A 245 -11.50 -17.64 -23.16
CA LYS A 245 -10.30 -17.39 -23.95
C LYS A 245 -10.04 -15.89 -24.06
N MET A 246 -8.80 -15.51 -24.38
CA MET A 246 -8.43 -14.14 -24.74
C MET A 246 -7.45 -14.16 -25.92
N LYS A 247 -7.41 -13.06 -26.69
CA LYS A 247 -6.40 -12.89 -27.73
C LYS A 247 -5.07 -12.47 -27.12
N ALA A 248 -4.07 -13.34 -27.24
CA ALA A 248 -2.67 -13.02 -27.01
C ALA A 248 -2.05 -12.47 -28.30
N LEU A 249 -1.31 -11.36 -28.18
CA LEU A 249 -0.59 -10.69 -29.26
C LEU A 249 0.92 -10.81 -29.04
N TRP A 250 1.62 -11.28 -30.07
CA TRP A 250 3.08 -11.16 -30.21
C TRP A 250 3.42 -10.10 -31.27
N GLY A 251 4.39 -9.24 -30.98
CA GLY A 251 4.66 -8.02 -31.75
C GLY A 251 3.99 -6.79 -31.13
N SER A 252 3.81 -5.71 -31.91
CA SER A 252 3.04 -4.52 -31.53
C SER A 252 1.67 -4.49 -32.23
N PHE A 253 0.81 -3.53 -31.87
CA PHE A 253 -0.51 -3.40 -32.51
C PHE A 253 -0.40 -2.90 -33.97
N GLU A 254 0.66 -2.14 -34.26
CA GLU A 254 0.96 -1.49 -35.54
C GLU A 254 1.79 -2.38 -36.48
N SER A 255 2.50 -3.38 -35.93
CA SER A 255 3.40 -4.25 -36.67
C SER A 255 2.66 -5.04 -37.76
N PRO A 256 3.20 -5.17 -38.99
CA PRO A 256 2.59 -5.96 -40.06
C PRO A 256 2.62 -7.47 -39.73
N ASP A 257 3.72 -7.95 -39.15
CA ASP A 257 3.95 -9.38 -38.82
C ASP A 257 3.33 -9.80 -37.47
N ARG A 258 2.34 -9.05 -36.99
CA ARG A 258 1.69 -9.27 -35.69
C ARG A 258 0.92 -10.59 -35.66
N ILE A 259 1.19 -11.41 -34.64
CA ILE A 259 0.56 -12.72 -34.48
C ILE A 259 -0.47 -12.66 -33.34
N TYR A 260 -1.73 -12.90 -33.67
CA TYR A 260 -2.80 -13.14 -32.71
C TYR A 260 -3.03 -14.63 -32.51
N LYS A 261 -3.20 -15.08 -31.26
CA LYS A 261 -3.74 -16.41 -30.94
C LYS A 261 -4.80 -16.32 -29.86
N ASP A 262 -5.89 -17.05 -30.04
CA ASP A 262 -6.83 -17.34 -28.97
C ASP A 262 -6.19 -18.31 -27.98
N VAL A 263 -6.05 -17.88 -26.72
CA VAL A 263 -5.44 -18.68 -25.65
C VAL A 263 -6.43 -18.81 -24.49
N LYS A 264 -6.59 -20.03 -23.97
CA LYS A 264 -7.45 -20.31 -22.80
C LYS A 264 -6.98 -19.51 -21.58
N MET A 265 -7.91 -18.96 -20.80
CA MET A 265 -7.64 -18.05 -19.69
C MET A 265 -6.48 -18.47 -18.77
N PRO A 266 -6.42 -19.72 -18.24
CA PRO A 266 -5.37 -20.08 -17.28
C PRO A 266 -3.95 -19.94 -17.85
N ARG A 267 -3.79 -20.18 -19.16
CA ARG A 267 -2.48 -20.12 -19.83
C ARG A 267 -2.08 -18.70 -20.19
N VAL A 268 -3.00 -17.87 -20.70
CA VAL A 268 -2.68 -16.47 -21.02
C VAL A 268 -2.40 -15.65 -19.75
N TYR A 269 -3.09 -15.97 -18.65
CA TYR A 269 -2.82 -15.41 -17.33
C TYR A 269 -1.44 -15.81 -16.80
N GLU A 270 -1.10 -17.11 -16.86
CA GLU A 270 0.25 -17.59 -16.51
C GLU A 270 1.34 -16.91 -17.35
N MET A 271 1.13 -16.76 -18.67
CA MET A 271 2.09 -16.10 -19.55
C MET A 271 2.34 -14.63 -19.18
N ALA A 272 1.28 -13.85 -18.91
CA ALA A 272 1.41 -12.46 -18.49
C ALA A 272 2.09 -12.32 -17.12
N LEU A 273 1.74 -13.19 -16.16
CA LEU A 273 2.38 -13.22 -14.85
C LEU A 273 3.87 -13.64 -14.92
N GLN A 274 4.25 -14.54 -15.84
CA GLN A 274 5.67 -14.87 -16.04
C GLN A 274 6.46 -13.68 -16.62
N THR A 275 5.89 -12.93 -17.57
CA THR A 275 6.50 -11.69 -18.09
C THR A 275 6.68 -10.64 -16.99
N TRP A 276 5.67 -10.46 -16.13
CA TRP A 276 5.76 -9.59 -14.95
C TRP A 276 6.83 -10.06 -13.96
N ALA A 277 6.85 -11.35 -13.61
CA ALA A 277 7.81 -11.92 -12.68
C ALA A 277 9.27 -11.78 -13.18
N ASN A 278 9.50 -12.10 -14.46
CA ASN A 278 10.83 -11.97 -15.08
C ASN A 278 11.27 -10.50 -15.16
N TRP A 279 10.35 -9.55 -15.35
CA TRP A 279 10.69 -8.12 -15.26
C TRP A 279 11.15 -7.74 -13.85
N LEU A 280 10.39 -8.14 -12.82
CA LEU A 280 10.71 -7.83 -11.42
C LEU A 280 12.08 -8.36 -11.00
N GLU A 281 12.41 -9.60 -11.39
CA GLU A 281 13.66 -10.27 -11.03
C GLU A 281 14.91 -9.49 -11.49
N VAL A 282 14.83 -8.87 -12.67
CA VAL A 282 15.94 -8.18 -13.33
C VAL A 282 16.00 -6.69 -12.95
N HIS A 283 14.85 -6.01 -12.85
CA HIS A 283 14.81 -4.54 -12.80
C HIS A 283 14.51 -3.95 -11.41
N VAL A 284 13.89 -4.72 -10.50
CA VAL A 284 13.51 -4.19 -9.17
C VAL A 284 14.61 -4.46 -8.14
N ASN A 285 14.98 -3.41 -7.40
CA ASN A 285 15.97 -3.53 -6.33
C ASN A 285 15.37 -4.26 -5.11
N ARG A 286 15.59 -5.57 -5.06
CA ARG A 286 15.12 -6.49 -4.01
C ARG A 286 15.55 -6.15 -2.57
N THR A 287 16.57 -5.32 -2.36
CA THR A 287 17.00 -4.90 -1.01
C THR A 287 16.36 -3.59 -0.56
N ARG A 288 15.73 -2.84 -1.48
CA ARG A 288 15.03 -1.58 -1.18
C ARG A 288 13.51 -1.72 -1.26
N THR A 289 13.02 -2.39 -2.30
CA THR A 289 11.60 -2.37 -2.66
C THR A 289 10.85 -3.53 -2.00
N GLN A 290 9.85 -3.20 -1.18
CA GLN A 290 8.87 -4.18 -0.70
C GLN A 290 7.85 -4.45 -1.81
N MET A 291 7.49 -5.72 -2.04
CA MET A 291 6.56 -6.11 -3.09
C MET A 291 5.41 -6.93 -2.52
N PHE A 292 4.20 -6.55 -2.91
CA PHE A 292 2.95 -7.17 -2.51
C PHE A 292 2.13 -7.56 -3.73
N PHE A 293 1.41 -8.67 -3.65
CA PHE A 293 0.38 -9.04 -4.62
C PHE A 293 -0.94 -9.24 -3.88
N VAL A 294 -1.91 -8.37 -4.13
CA VAL A 294 -3.24 -8.45 -3.53
C VAL A 294 -4.07 -9.44 -4.34
N SER A 295 -4.60 -10.44 -3.64
CA SER A 295 -5.28 -11.56 -4.28
C SER A 295 -6.62 -11.18 -4.93
N LEU A 296 -7.30 -12.19 -5.45
CA LEU A 296 -8.63 -12.13 -6.03
C LEU A 296 -9.62 -11.42 -5.10
N SER A 297 -10.23 -10.33 -5.57
CA SER A 297 -11.41 -9.74 -4.94
C SER A 297 -12.68 -10.33 -5.60
N PRO A 298 -13.60 -10.95 -4.83
CA PRO A 298 -14.76 -11.67 -5.33
C PRO A 298 -15.89 -10.73 -5.80
N THR A 299 -16.93 -11.33 -6.42
CA THR A 299 -18.08 -10.60 -6.99
C THR A 299 -19.38 -11.25 -6.55
N HIS A 300 -20.34 -10.49 -6.03
CA HIS A 300 -21.61 -11.02 -5.52
C HIS A 300 -22.75 -10.86 -6.55
N GLN A 301 -22.61 -11.55 -7.70
CA GLN A 301 -23.53 -11.42 -8.84
C GLN A 301 -24.78 -12.32 -8.79
N LYS A 302 -24.87 -13.27 -7.85
CA LYS A 302 -25.94 -14.29 -7.81
C LYS A 302 -26.32 -14.65 -6.37
N ALA A 303 -27.48 -14.18 -5.90
CA ALA A 303 -27.88 -14.33 -4.50
C ALA A 303 -28.02 -15.79 -4.05
N LYS A 304 -28.42 -16.68 -4.96
CA LYS A 304 -28.44 -18.14 -4.70
C LYS A 304 -27.10 -18.76 -4.28
N GLU A 305 -25.96 -18.10 -4.51
CA GLU A 305 -24.67 -18.61 -4.00
C GLU A 305 -24.62 -18.58 -2.46
N TRP A 306 -25.28 -17.61 -1.83
CA TRP A 306 -25.40 -17.46 -0.38
C TRP A 306 -26.80 -17.74 0.19
N GLY A 307 -27.67 -18.36 -0.61
CA GLY A 307 -29.02 -18.79 -0.19
C GLY A 307 -30.13 -17.75 -0.35
N GLY A 308 -29.88 -16.64 -1.06
CA GLY A 308 -30.92 -15.70 -1.48
C GLY A 308 -31.63 -16.13 -2.78
N ASP A 309 -32.60 -15.31 -3.22
CA ASP A 309 -33.52 -15.62 -4.32
C ASP A 309 -32.85 -15.83 -5.69
N GLU A 310 -33.50 -16.61 -6.55
CA GLU A 310 -33.08 -16.76 -7.94
C GLU A 310 -33.32 -15.47 -8.73
N GLY A 311 -32.31 -15.04 -9.50
CA GLY A 311 -32.30 -13.74 -10.18
C GLY A 311 -31.78 -12.58 -9.31
N GLY A 312 -31.70 -12.76 -7.98
CA GLY A 312 -31.10 -11.78 -7.07
C GLY A 312 -29.58 -11.65 -7.22
N ASN A 313 -29.02 -10.54 -6.73
CA ASN A 313 -27.58 -10.26 -6.62
C ASN A 313 -27.30 -9.44 -5.36
N CYS A 314 -26.22 -8.65 -5.29
CA CYS A 314 -25.92 -7.78 -4.15
C CYS A 314 -26.93 -6.64 -3.89
N TYR A 315 -27.92 -6.41 -4.76
CA TYR A 315 -28.96 -5.43 -4.53
C TYR A 315 -29.86 -5.82 -3.34
N GLY A 316 -30.03 -4.89 -2.40
CA GLY A 316 -30.78 -5.10 -1.16
C GLY A 316 -30.02 -5.80 -0.03
N GLU A 317 -28.77 -6.23 -0.26
CA GLU A 317 -27.95 -6.90 0.76
C GLU A 317 -27.38 -5.89 1.77
N THR A 318 -27.76 -6.01 3.05
CA THR A 318 -27.37 -5.09 4.14
C THR A 318 -26.51 -5.73 5.24
N GLU A 319 -26.43 -7.06 5.27
CA GLU A 319 -25.67 -7.86 6.23
C GLU A 319 -24.67 -8.78 5.51
N PRO A 320 -23.54 -9.16 6.15
CA PRO A 320 -22.61 -10.12 5.58
C PRO A 320 -23.19 -11.54 5.55
N ILE A 321 -22.43 -12.46 4.96
CA ILE A 321 -22.69 -13.89 5.06
C ILE A 321 -22.19 -14.36 6.43
N PHE A 322 -23.04 -15.08 7.18
CA PHE A 322 -22.68 -15.61 8.51
C PHE A 322 -22.32 -17.10 8.50
N LYS A 323 -22.52 -17.79 7.37
CA LYS A 323 -22.20 -19.22 7.22
C LYS A 323 -20.69 -19.44 7.29
N GLU A 324 -20.19 -20.00 8.38
CA GLU A 324 -18.77 -20.36 8.52
C GLU A 324 -18.33 -21.32 7.39
N GLY A 325 -17.12 -21.11 6.88
CA GLY A 325 -16.60 -21.89 5.75
C GLY A 325 -17.32 -21.61 4.42
N TYR A 326 -18.02 -20.48 4.29
CA TYR A 326 -18.53 -20.04 3.01
C TYR A 326 -17.39 -19.87 2.00
N GLN A 327 -17.62 -20.38 0.78
CA GLN A 327 -16.76 -20.18 -0.37
C GLN A 327 -17.64 -19.91 -1.60
N GLY A 328 -17.41 -18.79 -2.27
CA GLY A 328 -18.18 -18.36 -3.43
C GLY A 328 -17.73 -19.02 -4.74
N ASN A 329 -18.63 -19.11 -5.73
CA ASN A 329 -18.27 -19.61 -7.06
C ASN A 329 -17.60 -18.52 -7.93
N ALA A 330 -17.62 -17.26 -7.47
CA ALA A 330 -16.95 -16.14 -8.13
C ALA A 330 -15.42 -16.21 -8.06
N SER A 331 -14.87 -16.86 -7.03
CA SER A 331 -13.44 -17.14 -6.91
C SER A 331 -13.00 -18.20 -7.92
N CYS A 332 -11.86 -18.01 -8.56
CA CYS A 332 -11.27 -18.97 -9.49
C CYS A 332 -10.01 -19.60 -8.87
N PRO A 333 -10.10 -20.82 -8.28
CA PRO A 333 -8.95 -21.47 -7.64
C PRO A 333 -7.78 -21.74 -8.60
N VAL A 334 -8.06 -21.87 -9.90
CA VAL A 334 -7.02 -22.03 -10.92
C VAL A 334 -6.17 -20.77 -11.04
N MET A 335 -6.78 -19.59 -11.09
CA MET A 335 -6.03 -18.33 -11.17
C MET A 335 -5.24 -18.07 -9.89
N MET A 336 -5.82 -18.33 -8.71
CA MET A 336 -5.13 -18.21 -7.43
C MET A 336 -3.87 -19.09 -7.37
N ARG A 337 -3.98 -20.38 -7.73
CA ARG A 337 -2.82 -21.29 -7.80
C ARG A 337 -1.77 -20.86 -8.82
N THR A 338 -2.18 -20.24 -9.94
CA THR A 338 -1.23 -19.68 -10.91
C THR A 338 -0.44 -18.52 -10.29
N VAL A 339 -1.07 -17.62 -9.53
CA VAL A 339 -0.35 -16.57 -8.80
C VAL A 339 0.60 -17.18 -7.78
N GLU A 340 0.12 -18.07 -6.91
CA GLU A 340 0.93 -18.76 -5.88
C GLU A 340 2.19 -19.39 -6.48
N LYS A 341 2.04 -20.18 -7.56
CA LYS A 341 3.15 -20.80 -8.31
C LYS A 341 4.17 -19.78 -8.83
N VAL A 342 3.72 -18.61 -9.31
CA VAL A 342 4.60 -17.55 -9.81
C VAL A 342 5.33 -16.86 -8.65
N LEU A 343 4.66 -16.57 -7.53
CA LEU A 343 5.29 -15.96 -6.35
C LEU A 343 6.28 -16.92 -5.69
N ASP A 344 5.96 -18.22 -5.62
CA ASP A 344 6.89 -19.27 -5.18
C ASP A 344 8.13 -19.32 -6.08
N GLY A 345 7.94 -19.27 -7.40
CA GLY A 345 9.02 -19.19 -8.38
C GLY A 345 9.91 -17.95 -8.20
N LEU A 346 9.35 -16.79 -7.85
CA LEU A 346 10.12 -15.61 -7.48
C LEU A 346 10.88 -15.79 -6.16
N ARG A 347 10.22 -16.36 -5.13
CA ARG A 347 10.83 -16.62 -3.82
C ARG A 347 12.05 -17.54 -3.91
N THR A 348 11.97 -18.61 -4.71
CA THR A 348 13.14 -19.51 -4.95
C THR A 348 14.33 -18.82 -5.61
N ARG A 349 14.09 -17.75 -6.38
CA ARG A 349 15.12 -16.89 -7.01
C ARG A 349 15.54 -15.71 -6.12
N GLY A 350 15.14 -15.73 -4.84
CA GLY A 350 15.49 -14.71 -3.84
C GLY A 350 14.78 -13.37 -4.03
N LEU A 351 13.60 -13.37 -4.66
CA LEU A 351 12.74 -12.19 -4.77
C LEU A 351 11.42 -12.45 -4.01
N ASN A 352 11.25 -11.80 -2.85
CA ASN A 352 10.04 -11.99 -2.06
C ASN A 352 8.91 -11.05 -2.52
N VAL A 353 7.79 -11.61 -2.95
CA VAL A 353 6.53 -10.88 -3.19
C VAL A 353 5.48 -11.46 -2.25
N GLN A 354 5.07 -10.67 -1.25
CA GLN A 354 4.11 -11.12 -0.24
C GLN A 354 2.69 -11.09 -0.79
N MET A 355 1.99 -12.22 -0.77
CA MET A 355 0.56 -12.23 -1.08
C MET A 355 -0.23 -11.60 0.07
N ILE A 356 -1.06 -10.61 -0.24
CA ILE A 356 -2.11 -10.12 0.66
C ILE A 356 -3.38 -10.87 0.28
N ASN A 357 -3.65 -12.00 0.96
CA ASN A 357 -4.75 -12.89 0.61
C ASN A 357 -6.08 -12.38 1.19
N ILE A 358 -6.75 -11.53 0.41
CA ILE A 358 -8.03 -10.91 0.74
C ILE A 358 -9.24 -11.77 0.35
N THR A 359 -9.04 -12.89 -0.35
CA THR A 359 -10.11 -13.53 -1.12
C THR A 359 -11.21 -14.09 -0.22
N LEU A 360 -10.86 -15.03 0.66
CA LEU A 360 -11.84 -15.69 1.52
C LEU A 360 -12.51 -14.71 2.49
N LEU A 361 -11.76 -13.78 3.10
CA LEU A 361 -12.37 -12.78 3.98
C LEU A 361 -13.34 -11.85 3.23
N THR A 362 -13.06 -11.52 1.98
CA THR A 362 -13.93 -10.64 1.18
C THR A 362 -15.18 -11.36 0.67
N GLU A 363 -15.16 -12.69 0.52
CA GLU A 363 -16.33 -13.47 0.11
C GLU A 363 -17.50 -13.40 1.09
N TYR A 364 -17.26 -13.04 2.36
CA TYR A 364 -18.34 -12.84 3.33
C TYR A 364 -19.10 -11.51 3.14
N ARG A 365 -18.59 -10.58 2.33
CA ARG A 365 -19.00 -9.15 2.35
C ARG A 365 -19.99 -8.75 1.26
N LYS A 366 -21.02 -9.56 1.00
CA LYS A 366 -22.02 -9.31 -0.06
C LYS A 366 -22.68 -7.92 0.00
N GLU A 367 -22.80 -7.35 1.19
CA GLU A 367 -23.38 -6.04 1.47
C GLU A 367 -22.41 -4.86 1.25
N GLY A 368 -21.10 -5.10 1.18
CA GLY A 368 -20.07 -4.06 1.04
C GLY A 368 -19.97 -3.41 -0.35
N HIS A 369 -20.75 -3.88 -1.32
CA HIS A 369 -20.76 -3.40 -2.70
C HIS A 369 -21.54 -2.08 -2.87
N PRO A 370 -21.19 -1.21 -3.84
CA PRO A 370 -21.98 -0.03 -4.18
C PRO A 370 -23.38 -0.35 -4.65
N SER A 371 -23.58 -1.51 -5.30
CA SER A 371 -24.87 -1.85 -5.89
C SER A 371 -25.32 -0.71 -6.82
N ILE A 372 -26.47 -0.09 -6.57
CA ILE A 372 -26.94 1.08 -7.34
C ILE A 372 -26.35 2.43 -6.87
N TYR A 373 -25.79 2.48 -5.66
CA TYR A 373 -25.34 3.70 -4.97
C TYR A 373 -23.95 4.15 -5.42
N ARG A 374 -23.82 4.49 -6.70
CA ARG A 374 -22.63 5.14 -7.27
C ARG A 374 -23.00 6.01 -8.44
N LYS A 375 -22.07 6.85 -8.89
CA LYS A 375 -22.22 7.58 -10.15
C LYS A 375 -22.42 6.62 -11.32
N GLN A 376 -23.53 6.83 -12.02
CA GLN A 376 -23.78 6.27 -13.34
C GLN A 376 -23.24 7.27 -14.38
N TRP A 377 -22.38 6.79 -15.27
CA TRP A 377 -21.73 7.62 -16.30
C TRP A 377 -22.53 7.69 -17.59
N GLU A 378 -23.43 6.73 -17.77
CA GLU A 378 -24.45 6.66 -18.82
C GLU A 378 -25.82 6.85 -18.15
N ALA A 379 -26.77 7.45 -18.88
CA ALA A 379 -28.15 7.56 -18.40
C ALA A 379 -28.78 6.16 -18.31
N LEU A 380 -29.46 5.88 -17.20
CA LEU A 380 -30.21 4.63 -17.04
C LEU A 380 -31.49 4.68 -17.89
N THR A 381 -31.82 3.56 -18.50
CA THR A 381 -33.10 3.34 -19.19
C THR A 381 -34.25 3.14 -18.20
N GLU A 382 -35.49 3.31 -18.64
CA GLU A 382 -36.68 3.05 -17.82
C GLU A 382 -36.76 1.59 -17.33
N GLU A 383 -36.35 0.64 -18.18
CA GLU A 383 -36.22 -0.78 -17.82
C GLU A 383 -35.20 -0.99 -16.68
N GLN A 384 -34.03 -0.32 -16.75
CA GLN A 384 -33.05 -0.37 -15.68
C GLN A 384 -33.58 0.26 -14.39
N ILE A 385 -34.22 1.43 -14.47
CA ILE A 385 -34.75 2.14 -13.29
C ILE A 385 -35.83 1.30 -12.59
N SER A 386 -36.69 0.60 -13.34
CA SER A 386 -37.72 -0.30 -12.81
C SER A 386 -37.17 -1.64 -12.30
N ASN A 387 -35.94 -2.02 -12.69
CA ASN A 387 -35.24 -3.20 -12.17
C ASN A 387 -33.83 -2.85 -11.66
N PRO A 388 -33.70 -2.31 -10.42
CA PRO A 388 -32.42 -1.92 -9.82
C PRO A 388 -31.32 -2.98 -9.85
N SER A 389 -31.69 -4.25 -9.69
CA SER A 389 -30.75 -5.38 -9.76
C SER A 389 -30.03 -5.48 -11.11
N SER A 390 -30.63 -5.00 -12.21
CA SER A 390 -30.07 -5.06 -13.57
C SER A 390 -28.80 -4.21 -13.76
N TYR A 391 -28.64 -3.13 -12.99
CA TYR A 391 -27.51 -2.20 -13.09
C TYR A 391 -26.65 -2.10 -11.80
N ALA A 392 -26.96 -2.95 -10.81
CA ALA A 392 -26.23 -3.04 -9.54
C ALA A 392 -24.76 -3.47 -9.75
N ASP A 393 -23.83 -2.69 -9.21
CA ASP A 393 -22.41 -2.99 -9.19
C ASP A 393 -22.05 -3.90 -8.02
N CYS A 394 -22.00 -5.19 -8.30
CA CYS A 394 -21.59 -6.24 -7.37
C CYS A 394 -20.12 -6.68 -7.59
N ILE A 395 -19.26 -5.72 -7.90
CA ILE A 395 -17.85 -5.93 -8.26
C ILE A 395 -16.94 -4.98 -7.47
N HIS A 396 -17.22 -3.67 -7.53
CA HIS A 396 -16.48 -2.64 -6.77
C HIS A 396 -16.98 -2.57 -5.32
N TRP A 397 -16.39 -1.70 -4.49
CA TRP A 397 -16.64 -1.67 -3.05
C TRP A 397 -16.93 -0.25 -2.57
N CYS A 398 -17.90 -0.10 -1.65
CA CYS A 398 -18.13 1.18 -0.99
C CYS A 398 -16.91 1.59 -0.14
N LEU A 399 -16.70 2.90 -0.02
CA LEU A 399 -15.69 3.49 0.86
C LEU A 399 -16.31 4.55 1.79
N PRO A 400 -16.05 4.53 3.11
CA PRO A 400 -15.26 3.53 3.84
C PRO A 400 -15.92 2.14 3.80
N GLY A 401 -15.13 1.08 3.96
CA GLY A 401 -15.63 -0.29 3.80
C GLY A 401 -14.53 -1.34 3.60
N VAL A 402 -14.83 -2.35 2.79
CA VAL A 402 -14.02 -3.58 2.69
C VAL A 402 -12.56 -3.36 2.27
N PRO A 403 -12.22 -2.44 1.33
CA PRO A 403 -10.83 -2.17 0.97
C PRO A 403 -10.01 -1.52 2.10
N ASP A 404 -10.64 -0.92 3.11
CA ASP A 404 -9.92 -0.39 4.28
C ASP A 404 -9.25 -1.53 5.04
N VAL A 405 -9.93 -2.66 5.20
CA VAL A 405 -9.36 -3.88 5.80
C VAL A 405 -8.24 -4.48 4.95
N TRP A 406 -8.31 -4.41 3.62
CA TRP A 406 -7.18 -4.81 2.76
C TRP A 406 -5.96 -3.92 3.02
N ASN A 407 -6.18 -2.65 3.34
CA ASN A 407 -5.14 -1.70 3.71
C ASN A 407 -4.67 -1.83 5.17
N GLU A 408 -5.50 -2.29 6.11
CA GLU A 408 -5.06 -2.72 7.44
C GLU A 408 -4.13 -3.94 7.37
N LEU A 409 -4.46 -4.91 6.51
CA LEU A 409 -3.60 -6.07 6.24
C LEU A 409 -2.26 -5.62 5.61
N LEU A 410 -2.30 -4.76 4.59
CA LEU A 410 -1.10 -4.21 3.96
C LEU A 410 -0.24 -3.39 4.96
N TYR A 411 -0.88 -2.54 5.78
CA TYR A 411 -0.26 -1.79 6.86
C TYR A 411 0.47 -2.71 7.85
N ALA A 412 -0.16 -3.81 8.25
CA ALA A 412 0.45 -4.80 9.14
C ALA A 412 1.73 -5.42 8.57
N TYR A 413 1.89 -5.55 7.25
CA TYR A 413 3.15 -5.97 6.65
C TYR A 413 4.17 -4.83 6.51
N ILE A 414 3.76 -3.64 6.06
CA ILE A 414 4.65 -2.47 5.89
C ILE A 414 5.31 -2.05 7.23
N MET A 415 4.61 -2.23 8.35
CA MET A 415 5.06 -1.83 9.68
C MET A 415 5.88 -2.88 10.45
N ASN A 416 5.85 -4.16 10.06
CA ASN A 416 6.48 -5.27 10.79
C ASN A 416 7.73 -5.85 10.07
N LEU A 417 8.37 -5.04 9.21
CA LEU A 417 9.63 -5.33 8.51
C LEU A 417 10.58 -4.14 8.64
#